data_AF-A0A2A3N2V8-F1
#
_entry.id   AF-A0A2A3N2V8-F1
#
_cell.length_a   1.000
_cell.length_b   1.000
_cell.length_c   1.000
_cell.angle_alpha   90.00
_cell.angle_beta   90.00
_cell.angle_gamma   90.00
#
_symmetry.space_group_name_H-M   'P 1'
#
loop_
_entity.id
_entity.type
_entity.pdbx_description
1 polymer ?
#
loop_
_entity_poly.entity_id
_entity_poly.type
_entity_poly.pdbx_seq_one_letter_code
_entity_poly.pdbx_strand_id
1 'polypeptide(L)'
;MQYQIKTVKEIKHLIPNDSEYAGYSQFYSYAHTFYENRYVVVVQGDWHPKSTVNLDDISTHFPDYHYQELDVPAFILVQGNVVVSNLFNQRNEGACGLIVLGNLSAENIAVSGQELYVQGNLFVEGFFWGDTAIGKLTVKKALDIRVFIETEYVYPLERFETADEVTVSYWLKKDDPDRFKKNHLLKSLLPKTFLYTKKEVEEEKIELWNWSAWLKRNKLFEALEKGSAILYEEEQIEEKILNNDGFTFLFKSTDINLENLQRFINPEDFALLENNDDETGRYYEYWEGEIFYRITLSKINPAIGGVYFYCNERVFYLFTDGEKLHISWQPNEASPFVYLEAHKNPREYYFVQECWQYFQRRYSEVVHYVRLFRDNVTVERYNQLLSLPEVQKYYSDYTDVDAVLYIGRYGFQFRKAEGNTPSRMTITKEYWDDKLCDYQFVFYHYEPNKEGTAINLFTQDGNGYEFSTYKVDAQHSKFYKLATAIFKRAERVLLTDEFLTEREASAREMDEIRKPKSIFKRLAENIGAFFSRRRK
;
A
#
# COMPACT_ATOMS: atom_id res chain seq x y z
N MET A 1 -40.80 -4.82 19.32
CA MET A 1 -40.78 -4.07 18.05
C MET A 1 -42.14 -4.22 17.40
N GLN A 2 -42.78 -3.11 17.03
CA GLN A 2 -44.02 -3.12 16.27
C GLN A 2 -43.69 -2.81 14.80
N TYR A 3 -44.17 -3.63 13.88
CA TYR A 3 -43.96 -3.40 12.45
C TYR A 3 -45.23 -3.69 11.65
N GLN A 4 -45.26 -3.19 10.42
CA GLN A 4 -46.34 -3.42 9.47
C GLN A 4 -45.74 -3.82 8.12
N ILE A 5 -46.43 -4.70 7.41
CA ILE A 5 -46.13 -5.01 6.01
C ILE A 5 -47.04 -4.12 5.16
N LYS A 6 -46.42 -3.29 4.33
CA LYS A 6 -47.10 -2.30 3.49
C LYS A 6 -46.58 -2.40 2.07
N THR A 7 -47.31 -1.83 1.13
CA THR A 7 -46.78 -1.60 -0.22
C THR A 7 -46.02 -0.29 -0.29
N VAL A 8 -45.07 -0.15 -1.22
CA VAL A 8 -44.40 1.13 -1.51
C VAL A 8 -45.44 2.25 -1.75
N LYS A 9 -46.54 1.94 -2.44
CA LYS A 9 -47.63 2.89 -2.69
C LYS A 9 -48.24 3.46 -1.41
N GLU A 10 -48.51 2.61 -0.42
CA GLU A 10 -49.12 3.03 0.85
C GLU A 10 -48.19 3.94 1.67
N ILE A 11 -46.87 3.77 1.54
CA ILE A 11 -45.88 4.46 2.37
C ILE A 11 -45.11 5.54 1.62
N LYS A 12 -45.47 5.86 0.38
CA LYS A 12 -44.78 6.82 -0.50
C LYS A 12 -44.51 8.18 0.17
N HIS A 13 -45.44 8.63 1.02
CA HIS A 13 -45.34 9.87 1.78
C HIS A 13 -44.31 9.84 2.93
N LEU A 14 -43.80 8.66 3.29
CA LEU A 14 -42.77 8.45 4.31
C LEU A 14 -41.38 8.26 3.72
N ILE A 15 -41.27 8.01 2.41
CA ILE A 15 -39.98 7.79 1.73
C ILE A 15 -39.33 9.16 1.50
N PRO A 16 -38.08 9.37 1.93
CA PRO A 16 -37.37 10.62 1.66
C PRO A 16 -37.22 10.87 0.15
N ASN A 17 -37.50 12.11 -0.29
CA ASN A 17 -37.53 12.46 -1.72
C ASN A 17 -36.20 12.25 -2.46
N ASP A 18 -35.09 12.21 -1.74
CA ASP A 18 -33.74 12.04 -2.25
C ASP A 18 -33.18 10.62 -2.05
N SER A 19 -34.00 9.69 -1.57
CA SER A 19 -33.73 8.26 -1.64
C SER A 19 -33.95 7.74 -3.05
N GLU A 20 -33.15 6.77 -3.46
CA GLU A 20 -33.34 6.07 -4.75
C GLU A 20 -34.70 5.38 -4.82
N TYR A 21 -35.23 4.94 -3.68
CA TYR A 21 -36.55 4.34 -3.56
C TYR A 21 -37.70 5.32 -3.84
N ALA A 22 -37.50 6.64 -3.67
CA ALA A 22 -38.49 7.61 -4.13
C ALA A 22 -38.51 7.72 -5.67
N GLY A 23 -37.32 7.65 -6.29
CA GLY A 23 -37.09 7.83 -7.72
C GLY A 23 -37.38 6.59 -8.59
N TYR A 24 -37.28 5.37 -8.05
CA TYR A 24 -37.52 4.11 -8.77
C TYR A 24 -38.90 4.07 -9.48
N SER A 25 -39.88 4.77 -8.91
CA SER A 25 -41.21 4.93 -9.50
C SER A 25 -41.22 5.75 -10.80
N GLN A 26 -40.21 6.57 -11.10
CA GLN A 26 -40.27 7.55 -12.19
C GLN A 26 -39.60 7.09 -13.51
N PHE A 27 -38.69 6.11 -13.47
CA PHE A 27 -37.81 5.81 -14.60
C PHE A 27 -38.27 4.67 -15.53
N TYR A 28 -39.24 3.84 -15.12
CA TYR A 28 -39.70 2.69 -15.91
C TYR A 28 -41.23 2.58 -15.89
N SER A 29 -41.89 2.98 -16.97
CA SER A 29 -43.37 3.01 -17.06
C SER A 29 -44.04 1.65 -16.84
N TYR A 30 -43.40 0.55 -17.25
CA TYR A 30 -43.87 -0.82 -16.97
C TYR A 30 -43.45 -1.34 -15.58
N ALA A 31 -42.33 -0.86 -15.02
CA ALA A 31 -41.89 -1.26 -13.69
C ALA A 31 -42.52 -0.41 -12.57
N HIS A 32 -43.17 0.70 -12.90
CA HIS A 32 -43.83 1.59 -11.94
C HIS A 32 -44.90 0.86 -11.12
N THR A 33 -45.86 0.23 -11.79
CA THR A 33 -46.93 -0.53 -11.12
C THR A 33 -46.39 -1.74 -10.38
N PHE A 34 -45.33 -2.38 -10.90
CA PHE A 34 -44.66 -3.48 -10.23
C PHE A 34 -44.01 -3.02 -8.92
N TYR A 35 -43.20 -1.95 -8.98
CA TYR A 35 -42.49 -1.36 -7.85
C TYR A 35 -43.44 -0.82 -6.77
N GLU A 36 -44.47 -0.06 -7.15
CA GLU A 36 -45.43 0.52 -6.21
C GLU A 36 -46.19 -0.56 -5.40
N ASN A 37 -46.35 -1.76 -5.97
CA ASN A 37 -47.00 -2.89 -5.32
C ASN A 37 -46.03 -3.80 -4.54
N ARG A 38 -44.70 -3.56 -4.61
CA ARG A 38 -43.74 -4.35 -3.81
C ARG A 38 -43.95 -4.09 -2.32
N TYR A 39 -43.77 -5.15 -1.54
CA TYR A 39 -43.86 -5.04 -0.09
C TYR A 39 -42.65 -4.34 0.51
N VAL A 40 -42.91 -3.64 1.61
CA VAL A 40 -41.99 -2.91 2.46
C VAL A 40 -42.32 -3.27 3.89
N VAL A 41 -41.29 -3.48 4.71
CA VAL A 41 -41.45 -3.65 6.14
C VAL A 41 -41.29 -2.29 6.80
N VAL A 42 -42.33 -1.81 7.48
CA VAL A 42 -42.31 -0.54 8.20
C VAL A 42 -42.17 -0.81 9.69
N VAL A 43 -41.02 -0.46 10.26
CA VAL A 43 -40.78 -0.53 11.71
C VAL A 43 -41.18 0.77 12.37
N GLN A 44 -42.10 0.68 13.34
CA GLN A 44 -42.59 1.83 14.08
C GLN A 44 -41.68 2.13 15.27
N GLY A 45 -41.09 3.32 15.28
CA GLY A 45 -40.09 3.74 16.27
C GLY A 45 -38.72 3.10 16.05
N ASP A 46 -37.98 2.90 17.13
CA ASP A 46 -36.61 2.40 17.09
C ASP A 46 -36.54 0.88 16.85
N TRP A 47 -35.50 0.44 16.15
CA TRP A 47 -35.19 -0.96 15.88
C TRP A 47 -33.85 -1.37 16.51
N HIS A 48 -33.92 -2.28 17.48
CA HIS A 48 -32.75 -2.85 18.16
C HIS A 48 -32.77 -4.38 17.97
N PRO A 49 -32.39 -4.90 16.79
CA PRO A 49 -32.30 -6.33 16.55
C PRO A 49 -31.30 -6.98 17.52
N LYS A 50 -31.67 -8.15 18.08
CA LYS A 50 -30.82 -8.87 19.05
C LYS A 50 -29.71 -9.69 18.40
N SER A 51 -29.75 -9.84 17.08
CA SER A 51 -28.81 -10.61 16.29
C SER A 51 -28.42 -9.82 15.04
N THR A 52 -27.38 -10.29 14.36
CA THR A 52 -26.99 -9.81 13.03
C THR A 52 -28.19 -9.71 12.08
N VAL A 53 -28.23 -8.65 11.29
CA VAL A 53 -29.23 -8.42 10.24
C VAL A 53 -28.61 -8.78 8.89
N ASN A 54 -29.16 -9.83 8.28
CA ASN A 54 -28.87 -10.21 6.90
C ASN A 54 -30.01 -9.68 6.01
N LEU A 55 -29.72 -8.74 5.11
CA LEU A 55 -30.72 -8.20 4.20
C LEU A 55 -31.02 -9.12 3.02
N ASP A 56 -30.24 -10.19 2.81
CA ASP A 56 -30.60 -11.28 1.90
C ASP A 56 -31.73 -12.16 2.46
N ASP A 57 -31.84 -12.25 3.79
CA ASP A 57 -32.86 -13.02 4.51
C ASP A 57 -33.27 -12.34 5.82
N ILE A 58 -34.37 -11.60 5.74
CA ILE A 58 -34.92 -10.83 6.84
C ILE A 58 -35.93 -11.61 7.70
N SER A 59 -36.23 -12.87 7.36
CA SER A 59 -37.27 -13.67 8.04
C SER A 59 -37.03 -13.83 9.53
N THR A 60 -35.75 -13.89 9.92
CA THR A 60 -35.31 -13.98 11.32
C THR A 60 -35.76 -12.80 12.18
N HIS A 61 -35.96 -11.63 11.57
CA HIS A 61 -36.37 -10.40 12.25
C HIS A 61 -37.85 -10.06 12.06
N PHE A 62 -38.48 -10.59 11.01
CA PHE A 62 -39.88 -10.33 10.65
C PHE A 62 -40.62 -11.64 10.32
N PRO A 63 -40.93 -12.48 11.32
CA PRO A 63 -41.47 -13.81 11.11
C PRO A 63 -42.87 -13.84 10.46
N ASP A 64 -43.65 -12.77 10.62
CA ASP A 64 -44.97 -12.64 9.97
C ASP A 64 -44.87 -12.28 8.48
N TYR A 65 -43.66 -12.02 7.98
CA TYR A 65 -43.43 -11.86 6.54
C TYR A 65 -43.31 -13.24 5.89
N HIS A 66 -44.44 -13.77 5.41
CA HIS A 66 -44.46 -15.05 4.71
C HIS A 66 -44.08 -14.87 3.24
N TYR A 67 -42.92 -15.42 2.86
CA TYR A 67 -42.47 -15.52 1.47
C TYR A 67 -43.50 -16.28 0.63
N GLN A 68 -44.34 -15.57 -0.13
CA GLN A 68 -45.00 -16.15 -1.29
C GLN A 68 -44.08 -15.86 -2.48
N GLU A 69 -43.43 -16.90 -3.00
CA GLU A 69 -42.67 -16.92 -4.26
C GLU A 69 -41.86 -15.65 -4.58
N LEU A 70 -40.56 -15.66 -4.22
CA LEU A 70 -39.50 -14.78 -4.76
C LEU A 70 -39.48 -13.27 -4.42
N ASP A 71 -40.38 -12.72 -3.61
CA ASP A 71 -40.34 -11.26 -3.32
C ASP A 71 -39.77 -10.94 -1.93
N VAL A 72 -38.43 -10.83 -1.82
CA VAL A 72 -37.78 -10.10 -0.70
C VAL A 72 -38.33 -8.67 -0.71
N PRO A 73 -38.70 -8.05 0.44
CA PRO A 73 -39.19 -6.67 0.43
C PRO A 73 -38.26 -5.74 -0.33
N ALA A 74 -38.83 -4.70 -0.93
CA ALA A 74 -38.02 -3.70 -1.63
C ALA A 74 -37.00 -3.06 -0.68
N PHE A 75 -37.45 -2.75 0.54
CA PHE A 75 -36.61 -2.23 1.62
C PHE A 75 -37.34 -2.37 2.97
N ILE A 76 -36.60 -2.17 4.05
CA ILE A 76 -37.11 -1.91 5.40
C ILE A 76 -37.10 -0.39 5.62
N LEU A 77 -38.20 0.19 6.11
CA LEU A 77 -38.27 1.57 6.57
C LEU A 77 -38.40 1.60 8.09
N VAL A 78 -37.41 2.17 8.76
CA VAL A 78 -37.38 2.35 10.22
C VAL A 78 -37.67 3.81 10.54
N GLN A 79 -38.75 4.07 11.29
CA GLN A 79 -39.17 5.44 11.61
C GLN A 79 -38.31 6.11 12.70
N GLY A 80 -37.62 5.32 13.53
CA GLY A 80 -36.72 5.79 14.57
C GLY A 80 -35.26 5.43 14.29
N ASN A 81 -34.51 5.23 15.37
CA ASN A 81 -33.10 4.85 15.34
C ASN A 81 -32.91 3.35 15.15
N VAL A 82 -31.77 2.95 14.60
CA VAL A 82 -31.33 1.57 14.49
C VAL A 82 -30.03 1.38 15.26
N VAL A 83 -29.98 0.35 16.10
CA VAL A 83 -28.73 -0.12 16.71
C VAL A 83 -28.62 -1.62 16.49
N VAL A 84 -27.59 -2.04 15.77
CA VAL A 84 -27.36 -3.43 15.37
C VAL A 84 -25.89 -3.78 15.60
N SER A 85 -25.55 -5.06 15.80
CA SER A 85 -24.15 -5.48 15.72
C SER A 85 -23.69 -5.44 14.27
N ASN A 86 -24.10 -6.42 13.47
CA ASN A 86 -23.70 -6.53 12.07
C ASN A 86 -24.91 -6.35 11.16
N LEU A 87 -24.74 -5.56 10.10
CA LEU A 87 -25.70 -5.37 9.01
C LEU A 87 -25.03 -5.76 7.70
N PHE A 88 -25.57 -6.72 6.96
CA PHE A 88 -24.95 -7.12 5.71
C PHE A 88 -25.90 -7.65 4.64
N ASN A 89 -25.43 -7.64 3.40
CA ASN A 89 -25.96 -8.45 2.31
C ASN A 89 -24.85 -8.92 1.38
N GLN A 90 -24.98 -10.13 0.86
CA GLN A 90 -24.03 -10.71 -0.09
C GLN A 90 -24.48 -10.51 -1.53
N ARG A 91 -25.80 -10.48 -1.78
CA ARG A 91 -26.34 -10.39 -3.14
C ARG A 91 -26.29 -8.96 -3.65
N ASN A 92 -25.64 -8.77 -4.78
CA ASN A 92 -25.58 -7.47 -5.46
C ASN A 92 -26.95 -7.03 -6.00
N GLU A 93 -27.85 -7.98 -6.27
CA GLU A 93 -29.21 -7.72 -6.73
C GLU A 93 -30.23 -8.51 -5.91
N GLY A 94 -31.39 -7.92 -5.66
CA GLY A 94 -32.51 -8.59 -5.02
C GLY A 94 -32.40 -8.80 -3.51
N ALA A 95 -31.43 -8.18 -2.83
CA ALA A 95 -31.46 -8.03 -1.38
C ALA A 95 -32.39 -6.88 -0.96
N CYS A 96 -32.77 -6.88 0.31
CA CYS A 96 -33.62 -5.84 0.89
C CYS A 96 -32.82 -4.54 1.11
N GLY A 97 -33.36 -3.39 0.70
CA GLY A 97 -32.80 -2.09 1.09
C GLY A 97 -33.05 -1.73 2.55
N LEU A 98 -32.44 -0.63 3.02
CA LEU A 98 -32.70 -0.09 4.35
C LEU A 98 -32.78 1.45 4.34
N ILE A 99 -33.90 1.97 4.83
CA ILE A 99 -34.13 3.40 5.10
C ILE A 99 -34.31 3.58 6.61
N VAL A 100 -33.47 4.43 7.21
CA VAL A 100 -33.53 4.80 8.63
C VAL A 100 -33.82 6.29 8.73
N LEU A 101 -34.96 6.67 9.33
CA LEU A 101 -35.34 8.07 9.51
C LEU A 101 -34.69 8.72 10.76
N GLY A 102 -34.13 7.91 11.65
CA GLY A 102 -33.27 8.34 12.76
C GLY A 102 -31.78 8.09 12.51
N ASN A 103 -31.04 7.83 13.59
CA ASN A 103 -29.63 7.46 13.55
C ASN A 103 -29.45 5.96 13.32
N LEU A 104 -28.34 5.56 12.70
CA LEU A 104 -27.91 4.17 12.57
C LEU A 104 -26.57 3.99 13.28
N SER A 105 -26.52 3.07 14.25
CA SER A 105 -25.28 2.61 14.88
C SER A 105 -25.07 1.12 14.61
N ALA A 106 -23.89 0.76 14.14
CA ALA A 106 -23.50 -0.61 13.85
C ALA A 106 -22.08 -0.91 14.34
N GLU A 107 -21.82 -2.17 14.70
CA GLU A 107 -20.45 -2.68 14.82
C GLU A 107 -19.83 -2.79 13.42
N ASN A 108 -20.46 -3.53 12.51
CA ASN A 108 -19.98 -3.67 11.13
C ASN A 108 -21.12 -3.57 10.11
N ILE A 109 -20.82 -2.98 8.95
CA ILE A 109 -21.71 -2.91 7.80
C ILE A 109 -21.00 -3.46 6.57
N ALA A 110 -21.63 -4.40 5.85
CA ALA A 110 -21.14 -4.86 4.54
C ALA A 110 -22.30 -4.96 3.55
N VAL A 111 -22.44 -3.96 2.68
CA VAL A 111 -23.58 -3.82 1.79
C VAL A 111 -23.17 -3.80 0.32
N SER A 112 -24.04 -4.34 -0.53
CA SER A 112 -23.76 -4.47 -1.96
C SER A 112 -25.00 -4.21 -2.81
N GLY A 113 -24.98 -3.18 -3.64
CA GLY A 113 -25.97 -2.98 -4.70
C GLY A 113 -27.37 -2.48 -4.31
N GLN A 114 -27.64 -2.20 -3.03
CA GLN A 114 -28.84 -1.49 -2.58
C GLN A 114 -28.46 -0.17 -1.91
N GLU A 115 -29.43 0.75 -1.80
CA GLU A 115 -29.24 1.97 -1.03
C GLU A 115 -29.33 1.68 0.47
N LEU A 116 -28.32 2.15 1.22
CA LEU A 116 -28.41 2.37 2.65
C LEU A 116 -28.67 3.86 2.90
N TYR A 117 -29.88 4.19 3.32
CA TYR A 117 -30.30 5.56 3.59
C TYR A 117 -30.42 5.81 5.10
N VAL A 118 -29.76 6.86 5.60
CA VAL A 118 -29.81 7.30 6.99
C VAL A 118 -30.08 8.82 7.04
N GLN A 119 -31.24 9.20 7.57
CA GLN A 119 -31.60 10.62 7.74
C GLN A 119 -30.88 11.28 8.93
N GLY A 120 -30.50 10.50 9.93
CA GLY A 120 -29.69 10.95 11.06
C GLY A 120 -28.19 10.73 10.86
N ASN A 121 -27.50 10.49 11.97
CA ASN A 121 -26.08 10.16 12.02
C ASN A 121 -25.86 8.67 11.70
N LEU A 122 -24.73 8.35 11.07
CA LEU A 122 -24.23 6.99 10.91
C LEU A 122 -22.96 6.81 11.76
N PHE A 123 -22.98 5.83 12.67
CA PHE A 123 -21.84 5.41 13.47
C PHE A 123 -21.50 3.95 13.17
N VAL A 124 -20.26 3.67 12.79
CA VAL A 124 -19.74 2.32 12.53
C VAL A 124 -18.44 2.12 13.29
N GLU A 125 -18.50 1.34 14.37
CA GLU A 125 -17.36 1.10 15.27
C GLU A 125 -16.24 0.30 14.61
N GLY A 126 -16.61 -0.67 13.77
CA GLY A 126 -15.71 -1.57 13.05
C GLY A 126 -15.49 -1.11 11.62
N PHE A 127 -15.91 -1.93 10.65
CA PHE A 127 -15.77 -1.55 9.23
C PHE A 127 -17.11 -1.39 8.51
N PHE A 128 -17.11 -0.46 7.56
CA PHE A 128 -18.10 -0.34 6.50
C PHE A 128 -17.46 -0.83 5.20
N TRP A 129 -18.03 -1.84 4.56
CA TRP A 129 -17.69 -2.25 3.20
C TRP A 129 -18.86 -2.02 2.26
N GLY A 130 -18.70 -1.08 1.34
CA GLY A 130 -19.60 -0.90 0.22
C GLY A 130 -19.02 -1.56 -1.03
N ASP A 131 -19.79 -2.44 -1.67
CA ASP A 131 -19.41 -3.09 -2.93
C ASP A 131 -20.40 -2.75 -4.06
N THR A 132 -19.90 -2.73 -5.31
CA THR A 132 -20.60 -2.45 -6.58
C THR A 132 -21.17 -1.05 -6.79
N ALA A 133 -21.01 -0.53 -8.01
CA ALA A 133 -21.47 0.80 -8.44
C ALA A 133 -22.99 0.98 -8.52
N ILE A 134 -23.78 -0.09 -8.38
CA ILE A 134 -25.25 0.01 -8.38
C ILE A 134 -25.83 0.29 -7.00
N GLY A 135 -25.02 0.25 -5.93
CA GLY A 135 -25.45 0.55 -4.58
C GLY A 135 -24.99 1.92 -4.11
N LYS A 136 -25.65 2.44 -3.06
CA LYS A 136 -25.43 3.82 -2.61
C LYS A 136 -25.55 3.99 -1.10
N LEU A 137 -24.60 4.73 -0.51
CA LEU A 137 -24.69 5.28 0.84
C LEU A 137 -25.27 6.70 0.78
N THR A 138 -26.40 6.92 1.46
CA THR A 138 -26.96 8.26 1.67
C THR A 138 -27.05 8.55 3.17
N VAL A 139 -26.28 9.52 3.68
CA VAL A 139 -26.36 9.98 5.08
C VAL A 139 -26.54 11.50 5.11
N LYS A 140 -27.47 12.00 5.92
CA LYS A 140 -27.82 13.43 5.96
C LYS A 140 -27.15 14.24 7.06
N LYS A 141 -26.59 13.56 8.06
CA LYS A 141 -25.86 14.18 9.18
C LYS A 141 -24.48 13.57 9.28
N ALA A 142 -23.93 13.51 10.49
CA ALA A 142 -22.56 13.08 10.72
C ALA A 142 -22.33 11.61 10.35
N LEU A 143 -21.15 11.33 9.81
CA LEU A 143 -20.60 10.01 9.57
C LEU A 143 -19.39 9.83 10.48
N ASP A 144 -19.36 8.72 11.20
CA ASP A 144 -18.20 8.29 11.98
C ASP A 144 -18.00 6.79 11.72
N ILE A 145 -16.91 6.46 11.02
CA ILE A 145 -16.61 5.11 10.55
C ILE A 145 -15.14 4.81 10.81
N ARG A 146 -14.83 3.78 11.60
CA ARG A 146 -13.42 3.45 11.86
C ARG A 146 -12.70 2.96 10.59
N VAL A 147 -13.25 2.01 9.84
CA VAL A 147 -12.66 1.55 8.58
C VAL A 147 -13.70 1.61 7.45
N PHE A 148 -13.47 2.43 6.42
CA PHE A 148 -14.31 2.50 5.23
C PHE A 148 -13.60 1.85 4.02
N ILE A 149 -14.15 0.76 3.53
CA ILE A 149 -13.70 0.03 2.34
C ILE A 149 -14.73 0.25 1.24
N GLU A 150 -14.33 0.88 0.15
CA GLU A 150 -15.19 0.98 -1.04
C GLU A 150 -14.59 0.19 -2.19
N THR A 151 -15.43 -0.66 -2.78
CA THR A 151 -15.17 -1.40 -4.01
C THR A 151 -16.23 -1.04 -5.04
N GLU A 152 -16.25 0.25 -5.44
CA GLU A 152 -17.15 0.90 -6.42
C GLU A 152 -18.48 1.42 -5.88
N TYR A 153 -18.81 1.19 -4.61
CA TYR A 153 -20.07 1.67 -4.02
C TYR A 153 -20.18 3.19 -4.10
N VAL A 154 -21.36 3.72 -4.39
CA VAL A 154 -21.58 5.17 -4.45
C VAL A 154 -21.73 5.72 -3.04
N TYR A 155 -21.04 6.80 -2.69
CA TYR A 155 -21.13 7.46 -1.38
C TYR A 155 -20.94 8.97 -1.56
N PRO A 156 -21.20 9.83 -0.56
CA PRO A 156 -21.03 11.27 -0.70
C PRO A 156 -19.55 11.65 -0.71
N LEU A 157 -18.84 11.34 -1.80
CA LEU A 157 -17.40 11.51 -1.97
C LEU A 157 -16.93 12.92 -1.59
N GLU A 158 -17.67 13.95 -2.00
CA GLU A 158 -17.34 15.34 -1.68
C GLU A 158 -17.25 15.58 -0.16
N ARG A 159 -18.16 14.97 0.62
CA ARG A 159 -18.15 15.09 2.09
C ARG A 159 -16.97 14.34 2.72
N PHE A 160 -16.61 13.19 2.17
CA PHE A 160 -15.43 12.42 2.59
C PHE A 160 -14.14 13.19 2.31
N GLU A 161 -14.01 13.77 1.11
CA GLU A 161 -12.83 14.54 0.73
C GLU A 161 -12.71 15.83 1.55
N THR A 162 -13.84 16.47 1.89
CA THR A 162 -13.88 17.71 2.71
C THR A 162 -13.95 17.49 4.20
N ALA A 163 -13.98 16.24 4.69
CA ALA A 163 -14.29 15.94 6.09
C ALA A 163 -15.53 16.70 6.65
N ASP A 164 -16.54 16.95 5.81
CA ASP A 164 -17.74 17.71 6.16
C ASP A 164 -18.72 16.86 6.99
N GLU A 165 -18.59 16.98 8.32
CA GLU A 165 -19.24 16.08 9.29
C GLU A 165 -18.92 14.59 9.00
N VAL A 166 -17.72 14.32 8.50
CA VAL A 166 -17.25 12.95 8.20
C VAL A 166 -15.95 12.69 8.95
N THR A 167 -15.95 11.65 9.77
CA THR A 167 -14.77 11.10 10.42
C THR A 167 -14.57 9.68 9.91
N VAL A 168 -13.43 9.42 9.29
CA VAL A 168 -13.03 8.07 8.85
C VAL A 168 -11.59 7.82 9.26
N SER A 169 -11.34 6.85 10.15
CA SER A 169 -9.97 6.59 10.63
C SER A 169 -9.11 5.94 9.54
N TYR A 170 -9.69 5.02 8.76
CA TYR A 170 -9.00 4.34 7.66
C TYR A 170 -9.90 4.25 6.42
N TRP A 171 -9.49 4.89 5.32
CA TRP A 171 -10.25 4.92 4.08
C TRP A 171 -9.53 4.20 2.94
N LEU A 172 -10.13 3.14 2.39
CA LEU A 172 -9.59 2.33 1.29
C LEU A 172 -10.48 2.48 0.06
N LYS A 173 -9.94 3.16 -0.97
CA LYS A 173 -10.60 3.37 -2.27
C LYS A 173 -10.08 2.42 -3.34
N LYS A 174 -10.97 1.87 -4.17
CA LYS A 174 -10.57 0.91 -5.23
C LYS A 174 -9.64 1.58 -6.23
N ASP A 175 -9.96 2.81 -6.62
CA ASP A 175 -9.24 3.58 -7.64
C ASP A 175 -8.17 4.50 -7.06
N ASP A 176 -7.71 4.27 -5.83
CA ASP A 176 -6.58 5.01 -5.26
C ASP A 176 -5.33 4.83 -6.15
N PRO A 177 -4.66 5.92 -6.57
CA PRO A 177 -3.47 5.83 -7.41
C PRO A 177 -2.32 5.06 -6.76
N ASP A 178 -2.29 4.95 -5.42
CA ASP A 178 -1.27 4.20 -4.69
C ASP A 178 -1.76 2.85 -4.16
N ARG A 179 -2.07 1.97 -5.12
CA ARG A 179 -2.63 0.63 -4.88
C ARG A 179 -1.73 -0.25 -3.98
N PHE A 180 -0.41 -0.01 -3.97
CA PHE A 180 0.52 -0.73 -3.11
C PHE A 180 0.35 -0.34 -1.63
N LYS A 181 0.21 0.96 -1.31
CA LYS A 181 -0.06 1.43 0.06
C LYS A 181 -1.29 0.74 0.68
N LYS A 182 -2.36 0.57 -0.09
CA LYS A 182 -3.60 -0.02 0.41
C LYS A 182 -3.51 -1.52 0.68
N ASN A 183 -2.74 -2.30 -0.07
CA ASN A 183 -2.52 -3.71 0.26
C ASN A 183 -1.80 -3.87 1.61
N HIS A 184 -0.85 -2.98 1.91
CA HIS A 184 -0.19 -2.96 3.22
C HIS A 184 -1.15 -2.55 4.34
N LEU A 185 -1.91 -1.47 4.14
CA LEU A 185 -2.91 -1.03 5.11
C LEU A 185 -3.94 -2.14 5.39
N LEU A 186 -4.43 -2.80 4.34
CA LEU A 186 -5.36 -3.93 4.42
C LEU A 186 -4.83 -5.06 5.31
N LYS A 187 -3.54 -5.40 5.18
CA LYS A 187 -2.86 -6.42 6.02
C LYS A 187 -2.64 -5.98 7.47
N SER A 188 -2.62 -4.70 7.74
CA SER A 188 -2.52 -4.15 9.10
C SER A 188 -3.89 -4.05 9.77
N LEU A 189 -4.97 -3.90 8.99
CA LEU A 189 -6.35 -3.82 9.47
C LEU A 189 -6.98 -5.21 9.70
N LEU A 190 -6.78 -6.14 8.75
CA LEU A 190 -7.47 -7.43 8.72
C LEU A 190 -6.54 -8.61 9.09
N PRO A 191 -7.01 -9.55 9.93
CA PRO A 191 -6.39 -10.85 10.07
C PRO A 191 -6.18 -11.58 8.75
N LYS A 192 -5.06 -12.31 8.65
CA LYS A 192 -4.68 -13.09 7.45
C LYS A 192 -5.75 -14.09 6.99
N THR A 193 -6.65 -14.51 7.87
CA THR A 193 -7.78 -15.40 7.55
C THR A 193 -8.76 -14.78 6.56
N PHE A 194 -8.87 -13.44 6.56
CA PHE A 194 -9.73 -12.69 5.65
C PHE A 194 -9.01 -12.23 4.38
N LEU A 195 -7.75 -12.61 4.21
CA LEU A 195 -6.92 -12.22 3.07
C LEU A 195 -6.42 -13.43 2.29
N TYR A 196 -6.39 -13.31 0.97
CA TYR A 196 -5.69 -14.24 0.12
C TYR A 196 -4.18 -14.07 0.28
N THR A 197 -3.47 -15.19 0.28
CA THR A 197 -2.01 -15.22 0.17
C THR A 197 -1.62 -15.01 -1.29
N LYS A 198 -0.39 -14.55 -1.54
CA LYS A 198 0.13 -14.39 -2.90
C LYS A 198 0.00 -15.68 -3.73
N LYS A 199 0.27 -16.83 -3.10
CA LYS A 199 0.15 -18.14 -3.74
C LYS A 199 -1.30 -18.43 -4.15
N GLU A 200 -2.28 -18.20 -3.26
CA GLU A 200 -3.70 -18.39 -3.57
C GLU A 200 -4.16 -17.44 -4.69
N VAL A 201 -3.72 -16.17 -4.67
CA VAL A 201 -4.02 -15.19 -5.74
C VAL A 201 -3.48 -15.66 -7.10
N GLU A 202 -2.25 -16.18 -7.13
CA GLU A 202 -1.63 -16.72 -8.35
C GLU A 202 -2.34 -18.00 -8.84
N GLU A 203 -2.68 -18.92 -7.94
CA GLU A 203 -3.38 -20.17 -8.25
C GLU A 203 -4.82 -19.91 -8.75
N GLU A 204 -5.53 -18.96 -8.15
CA GLU A 204 -6.89 -18.57 -8.52
C GLU A 204 -6.94 -17.56 -9.69
N LYS A 205 -5.78 -17.18 -10.25
CA LYS A 205 -5.64 -16.18 -11.33
C LYS A 205 -6.32 -14.85 -11.01
N ILE A 206 -6.29 -14.47 -9.74
CA ILE A 206 -6.81 -13.20 -9.25
C ILE A 206 -5.84 -12.08 -9.67
N GLU A 207 -6.38 -10.90 -9.98
CA GLU A 207 -5.57 -9.75 -10.39
C GLU A 207 -4.70 -9.24 -9.22
N LEU A 208 -3.40 -9.53 -9.28
CA LEU A 208 -2.42 -9.18 -8.24
C LEU A 208 -2.40 -7.68 -7.88
N TRP A 209 -2.72 -6.82 -8.86
CA TRP A 209 -2.62 -5.36 -8.77
C TRP A 209 -3.89 -4.69 -8.22
N ASN A 210 -4.97 -5.44 -8.06
CA ASN A 210 -6.19 -4.94 -7.43
C ASN A 210 -6.19 -5.35 -5.95
N TRP A 211 -5.95 -4.40 -5.04
CA TRP A 211 -5.87 -4.69 -3.60
C TRP A 211 -7.16 -5.29 -3.06
N SER A 212 -8.33 -4.93 -3.60
CA SER A 212 -9.62 -5.46 -3.11
C SER A 212 -9.83 -6.92 -3.47
N ALA A 213 -9.15 -7.40 -4.51
CA ALA A 213 -9.15 -8.80 -4.91
C ALA A 213 -8.43 -9.70 -3.89
N TRP A 214 -7.70 -9.12 -2.93
CA TRP A 214 -7.08 -9.86 -1.83
C TRP A 214 -8.08 -10.18 -0.70
N LEU A 215 -9.28 -9.61 -0.69
CA LEU A 215 -10.30 -9.89 0.31
C LEU A 215 -10.94 -11.27 0.09
N LYS A 216 -10.96 -12.11 1.13
CA LYS A 216 -11.72 -13.36 1.15
C LYS A 216 -13.18 -13.08 1.51
N ARG A 217 -13.96 -12.64 0.51
CA ARG A 217 -15.40 -12.29 0.64
C ARG A 217 -16.19 -13.29 1.50
N ASN A 218 -16.09 -14.59 1.18
CA ASN A 218 -16.81 -15.64 1.90
C ASN A 218 -16.46 -15.69 3.41
N LYS A 219 -15.18 -15.48 3.76
CA LYS A 219 -14.74 -15.50 5.16
C LYS A 219 -15.18 -14.27 5.94
N LEU A 220 -15.24 -13.11 5.29
CA LEU A 220 -15.78 -11.90 5.89
C LEU A 220 -17.27 -12.07 6.22
N PHE A 221 -18.06 -12.56 5.27
CA PHE A 221 -19.49 -12.78 5.52
C PHE A 221 -19.77 -13.89 6.54
N GLU A 222 -18.99 -15.00 6.53
CA GLU A 222 -19.06 -16.01 7.59
C GLU A 222 -18.80 -15.40 8.99
N ALA A 223 -17.87 -14.44 9.10
CA ALA A 223 -17.57 -13.76 10.35
C ALA A 223 -18.68 -12.78 10.77
N LEU A 224 -19.23 -12.01 9.82
CA LEU A 224 -20.36 -11.11 10.06
C LEU A 224 -21.58 -11.87 10.60
N GLU A 225 -21.92 -13.00 9.97
CA GLU A 225 -23.04 -13.85 10.38
C GLU A 225 -22.86 -14.42 11.79
N LYS A 226 -21.62 -14.79 12.15
CA LYS A 226 -21.27 -15.32 13.48
C LYS A 226 -21.02 -14.26 14.55
N GLY A 227 -20.95 -12.97 14.19
CA GLY A 227 -20.53 -11.91 15.11
C GLY A 227 -19.07 -12.06 15.57
N SER A 228 -18.20 -12.57 14.71
CA SER A 228 -16.77 -12.72 15.01
C SER A 228 -16.01 -11.43 14.67
N ALA A 229 -14.96 -11.13 15.44
CA ALA A 229 -14.09 -9.97 15.18
C ALA A 229 -13.46 -10.05 13.78
N ILE A 230 -13.60 -8.95 13.02
CA ILE A 230 -13.09 -8.83 11.65
C ILE A 230 -11.85 -7.98 11.57
N LEU A 231 -11.78 -6.92 12.39
CA LEU A 231 -10.60 -6.06 12.50
C LEU A 231 -9.69 -6.52 13.63
N TYR A 232 -8.41 -6.15 13.54
CA TYR A 232 -7.55 -6.14 14.72
C TYR A 232 -7.99 -5.05 15.71
N GLU A 233 -7.62 -5.19 16.99
CA GLU A 233 -7.82 -4.13 17.99
C GLU A 233 -7.01 -2.89 17.63
N GLU A 234 -7.40 -1.72 18.12
CA GLU A 234 -6.80 -0.43 17.71
C GLU A 234 -5.29 -0.39 17.97
N GLU A 235 -4.85 -0.82 19.14
CA GLU A 235 -3.44 -0.87 19.50
C GLU A 235 -2.66 -1.87 18.61
N GLN A 236 -3.31 -2.95 18.19
CA GLN A 236 -2.72 -3.93 17.28
C GLN A 236 -2.63 -3.41 15.85
N ILE A 237 -3.63 -2.64 15.40
CA ILE A 237 -3.61 -1.96 14.10
C ILE A 237 -2.45 -0.98 14.07
N GLU A 238 -2.33 -0.12 15.09
CA GLU A 238 -1.21 0.80 15.23
C GLU A 238 0.11 0.05 15.22
N GLU A 239 0.30 -0.95 16.09
CA GLU A 239 1.53 -1.75 16.14
C GLU A 239 1.86 -2.37 14.76
N LYS A 240 0.87 -2.87 14.02
CA LYS A 240 1.07 -3.44 12.69
C LYS A 240 1.41 -2.37 11.65
N ILE A 241 0.77 -1.21 11.69
CA ILE A 241 1.12 -0.10 10.80
C ILE A 241 2.57 0.30 11.03
N LEU A 242 3.02 0.31 12.29
CA LEU A 242 4.40 0.63 12.65
C LEU A 242 5.38 -0.51 12.30
N ASN A 243 5.04 -1.80 12.45
CA ASN A 243 6.04 -2.88 12.46
C ASN A 243 6.00 -3.86 11.26
N ASN A 244 5.01 -3.80 10.36
CA ASN A 244 4.73 -4.88 9.40
C ASN A 244 5.68 -4.94 8.17
N ASP A 245 6.68 -4.07 8.06
CA ASP A 245 7.47 -3.93 6.82
C ASP A 245 8.87 -4.53 6.83
N GLY A 246 9.25 -5.19 7.92
CA GLY A 246 10.59 -5.74 8.06
C GLY A 246 11.69 -4.66 8.10
N PHE A 247 11.32 -3.44 8.49
CA PHE A 247 12.22 -2.38 8.93
C PHE A 247 11.71 -1.79 10.25
N THR A 248 12.59 -1.12 10.99
CA THR A 248 12.23 -0.45 12.26
C THR A 248 11.55 0.87 11.97
N PHE A 249 10.29 1.02 12.37
CA PHE A 249 9.62 2.31 12.33
C PHE A 249 10.14 3.24 13.43
N LEU A 250 10.43 4.48 13.05
CA LEU A 250 11.24 5.38 13.87
C LEU A 250 10.42 6.37 14.71
N PHE A 251 9.11 6.43 14.51
CA PHE A 251 8.22 7.40 15.15
C PHE A 251 7.33 6.71 16.19
N LYS A 252 6.84 7.46 17.18
CA LYS A 252 5.98 6.92 18.24
C LYS A 252 4.52 6.77 17.81
N SER A 253 4.08 7.64 16.90
CA SER A 253 2.74 7.62 16.32
C SER A 253 2.78 8.13 14.88
N THR A 254 1.65 8.03 14.20
CA THR A 254 1.44 8.55 12.83
C THR A 254 0.92 9.99 12.80
N ASP A 255 0.80 10.63 13.97
CA ASP A 255 0.24 11.98 14.08
C ASP A 255 1.20 13.04 13.57
N ILE A 256 0.62 14.15 13.09
CA ILE A 256 1.34 15.38 12.84
C ILE A 256 1.58 16.08 14.19
N ASN A 257 2.81 16.01 14.70
CA ASN A 257 3.20 16.69 15.94
C ASN A 257 4.68 17.09 15.91
N LEU A 258 5.09 17.92 16.87
CA LEU A 258 6.46 18.44 16.96
C LEU A 258 7.50 17.33 17.17
N GLU A 259 7.20 16.33 17.99
CA GLU A 259 8.13 15.22 18.28
C GLU A 259 8.44 14.42 17.01
N ASN A 260 7.41 14.10 16.23
CA ASN A 260 7.56 13.41 14.95
C ASN A 260 8.27 14.29 13.92
N LEU A 261 8.03 15.60 13.89
CA LEU A 261 8.81 16.51 13.03
C LEU A 261 10.30 16.51 13.41
N GLN A 262 10.60 16.60 14.70
CA GLN A 262 11.98 16.57 15.23
C GLN A 262 12.71 15.27 14.88
N ARG A 263 11.98 14.16 14.70
CA ARG A 263 12.54 12.90 14.25
C ARG A 263 13.04 12.97 12.80
N PHE A 264 12.32 13.62 11.88
CA PHE A 264 12.77 13.79 10.49
C PHE A 264 14.06 14.62 10.39
N ILE A 265 14.18 15.64 11.24
CA ILE A 265 15.31 16.58 11.27
C ILE A 265 16.40 16.16 12.28
N ASN A 266 16.35 14.93 12.79
CA ASN A 266 17.36 14.41 13.69
C ASN A 266 18.74 14.37 12.98
N PRO A 267 19.80 15.02 13.51
CA PRO A 267 21.08 15.13 12.80
C PRO A 267 21.77 13.80 12.49
N GLU A 268 21.62 12.79 13.35
CA GLU A 268 22.26 11.48 13.16
C GLU A 268 21.59 10.69 12.04
N ASP A 269 20.25 10.65 12.04
CA ASP A 269 19.48 10.01 10.98
C ASP A 269 19.64 10.78 9.66
N PHE A 270 19.59 12.12 9.72
CA PHE A 270 19.76 12.97 8.56
C PHE A 270 21.14 12.82 7.92
N ALA A 271 22.21 12.59 8.69
CA ALA A 271 23.55 12.30 8.15
C ALA A 271 23.67 10.95 7.40
N LEU A 272 22.66 10.08 7.50
CA LEU A 272 22.56 8.87 6.67
C LEU A 272 22.07 9.21 5.26
N LEU A 273 21.30 10.28 5.12
CA LEU A 273 20.72 10.75 3.88
C LEU A 273 21.76 11.59 3.13
N GLU A 274 21.81 11.46 1.81
CA GLU A 274 22.69 12.29 0.99
C GLU A 274 22.14 13.70 0.94
N ASN A 275 22.77 14.59 1.68
CA ASN A 275 22.26 15.94 1.83
C ASN A 275 22.99 16.89 0.90
N ASN A 276 22.21 17.65 0.14
CA ASN A 276 22.69 18.86 -0.50
C ASN A 276 22.88 19.93 0.58
N ASP A 277 23.82 20.82 0.33
CA ASP A 277 24.25 21.85 1.26
C ASP A 277 24.37 23.17 0.50
N ASP A 278 23.60 24.18 0.91
CA ASP A 278 23.62 25.53 0.33
C ASP A 278 23.69 26.60 1.42
N GLU A 279 23.68 27.88 1.05
CA GLU A 279 23.77 28.98 2.03
C GLU A 279 22.63 28.99 3.07
N THR A 280 21.48 28.38 2.75
CA THR A 280 20.25 28.41 3.56
C THR A 280 20.12 27.24 4.53
N GLY A 281 20.77 26.11 4.25
CA GLY A 281 20.67 24.93 5.11
C GLY A 281 21.24 23.67 4.50
N ARG A 282 20.91 22.55 5.13
CA ARG A 282 21.05 21.22 4.52
C ARG A 282 19.67 20.70 4.15
N TYR A 283 19.59 19.98 3.04
CA TYR A 283 18.33 19.39 2.61
C TYR A 283 18.53 18.03 1.96
N TYR A 284 17.53 17.17 2.14
CA TYR A 284 17.37 15.89 1.46
C TYR A 284 16.07 15.94 0.68
N GLU A 285 16.10 15.61 -0.60
CA GLU A 285 14.94 15.74 -1.47
C GLU A 285 14.88 14.67 -2.54
N TYR A 286 13.66 14.31 -2.93
CA TYR A 286 13.44 13.37 -4.02
C TYR A 286 11.99 13.43 -4.52
N TRP A 287 11.77 12.87 -5.71
CA TRP A 287 10.45 12.65 -6.29
C TRP A 287 10.02 11.19 -6.08
N GLU A 288 8.76 10.98 -5.70
CA GLU A 288 8.13 9.67 -5.68
C GLU A 288 6.77 9.77 -6.36
N GLY A 289 6.71 9.33 -7.62
CA GLY A 289 5.58 9.61 -8.50
C GLY A 289 5.44 11.11 -8.74
N GLU A 290 4.23 11.63 -8.53
CA GLU A 290 3.88 13.04 -8.71
C GLU A 290 4.16 13.90 -7.46
N ILE A 291 4.64 13.30 -6.37
CA ILE A 291 4.89 14.01 -5.11
C ILE A 291 6.39 14.22 -4.92
N PHE A 292 6.76 15.47 -4.70
CA PHE A 292 8.10 15.86 -4.29
C PHE A 292 8.18 16.00 -2.77
N TYR A 293 9.20 15.39 -2.18
CA TYR A 293 9.49 15.44 -0.75
C TYR A 293 10.80 16.18 -0.53
N ARG A 294 10.83 17.05 0.47
CA ARG A 294 12.09 17.64 0.96
C ARG A 294 12.09 17.73 2.49
N ILE A 295 13.19 17.33 3.11
CA ILE A 295 13.50 17.64 4.51
C ILE A 295 14.53 18.76 4.52
N THR A 296 14.31 19.77 5.36
CA THR A 296 15.20 20.92 5.54
C THR A 296 15.71 20.96 6.97
N LEU A 297 17.00 21.24 7.14
CA LEU A 297 17.68 21.34 8.42
C LEU A 297 18.56 22.60 8.45
N SER A 298 18.37 23.43 9.48
CA SER A 298 19.19 24.63 9.67
C SER A 298 20.62 24.27 10.07
N LYS A 299 21.59 24.96 9.46
CA LYS A 299 23.02 24.84 9.83
C LYS A 299 23.35 25.45 11.19
N ILE A 300 22.57 26.44 11.62
CA ILE A 300 22.85 27.21 12.83
C ILE A 300 22.22 26.53 14.05
N ASN A 301 20.97 26.08 13.90
CA ASN A 301 20.23 25.42 14.97
C ASN A 301 19.55 24.17 14.44
N PRO A 302 20.06 22.96 14.76
CA PRO A 302 19.46 21.70 14.32
C PRO A 302 18.04 21.44 14.85
N ALA A 303 17.55 22.23 15.81
CA ALA A 303 16.16 22.21 16.23
C ALA A 303 15.21 22.90 15.24
N ILE A 304 15.75 23.63 14.26
CA ILE A 304 14.99 24.34 13.22
C ILE A 304 15.08 23.56 11.92
N GLY A 305 13.92 23.28 11.34
CA GLY A 305 13.81 22.54 10.11
C GLY A 305 12.36 22.27 9.75
N GLY A 306 12.16 21.48 8.70
CA GLY A 306 10.82 21.18 8.23
C GLY A 306 10.76 20.12 7.15
N VAL A 307 9.56 19.60 6.95
CA VAL A 307 9.19 18.69 5.85
C VAL A 307 8.32 19.45 4.87
N TYR A 308 8.63 19.29 3.60
CA TYR A 308 8.02 19.96 2.47
C TYR A 308 7.42 18.91 1.51
N PHE A 309 6.18 19.13 1.09
CA PHE A 309 5.50 18.35 0.06
C PHE A 309 5.09 19.26 -1.08
N TYR A 310 5.39 18.86 -2.33
CA TYR A 310 4.88 19.53 -3.53
C TYR A 310 4.15 18.53 -4.42
N CYS A 311 2.94 18.89 -4.84
CA CYS A 311 2.09 18.08 -5.73
C CYS A 311 1.07 18.99 -6.41
N ASN A 312 0.90 18.84 -7.74
CA ASN A 312 -0.10 19.60 -8.52
C ASN A 312 -0.08 21.12 -8.27
N GLU A 313 1.10 21.75 -8.35
CA GLU A 313 1.34 23.19 -8.09
C GLU A 313 1.04 23.64 -6.65
N ARG A 314 0.66 22.73 -5.75
CA ARG A 314 0.42 23.03 -4.34
C ARG A 314 1.65 22.70 -3.53
N VAL A 315 1.91 23.56 -2.55
CA VAL A 315 3.01 23.40 -1.60
C VAL A 315 2.46 23.22 -0.20
N PHE A 316 3.02 22.29 0.55
CA PHE A 316 2.75 22.11 1.96
C PHE A 316 4.08 22.12 2.71
N TYR A 317 4.16 22.90 3.78
CA TYR A 317 5.36 23.01 4.59
C TYR A 317 5.03 22.89 6.07
N LEU A 318 5.55 21.83 6.69
CA LEU A 318 5.48 21.54 8.11
C LEU A 318 6.84 21.86 8.73
N PHE A 319 6.92 22.87 9.58
CA PHE A 319 8.20 23.38 10.07
C PHE A 319 8.16 23.76 11.54
N THR A 320 9.34 23.87 12.13
CA THR A 320 9.51 24.26 13.52
C THR A 320 10.56 25.35 13.65
N ASP A 321 10.31 26.29 14.56
CA ASP A 321 11.27 27.29 15.04
C ASP A 321 12.12 26.76 16.21
N GLY A 322 11.96 25.48 16.57
CA GLY A 322 12.56 24.82 17.72
C GLY A 322 11.60 24.64 18.90
N GLU A 323 10.50 25.40 18.96
CA GLU A 323 9.54 25.36 20.06
C GLU A 323 8.16 24.85 19.65
N LYS A 324 7.71 25.19 18.44
CA LYS A 324 6.36 24.88 17.97
C LYS A 324 6.37 24.27 16.58
N LEU A 325 5.33 23.49 16.30
CA LEU A 325 5.01 23.03 14.96
C LEU A 325 4.13 24.07 14.26
N HIS A 326 4.47 24.38 13.02
CA HIS A 326 3.68 25.19 12.10
C HIS A 326 3.36 24.37 10.86
N ILE A 327 2.14 24.52 10.36
CA ILE A 327 1.68 23.90 9.11
C ILE A 327 1.18 25.02 8.22
N SER A 328 1.79 25.15 7.05
CA SER A 328 1.42 26.16 6.06
C SER A 328 1.29 25.52 4.68
N TRP A 329 0.50 26.14 3.82
CA TRP A 329 0.35 25.69 2.45
C TRP A 329 0.24 26.85 1.47
N GLN A 330 0.56 26.57 0.22
CA GLN A 330 0.47 27.48 -0.91
C GLN A 330 -0.46 26.86 -1.97
N PRO A 331 -1.62 27.47 -2.27
CA PRO A 331 -2.59 26.90 -3.20
C PRO A 331 -2.10 26.80 -4.66
N ASN A 332 -1.18 27.68 -5.05
CA ASN A 332 -0.47 27.70 -6.34
C ASN A 332 0.79 28.57 -6.19
N GLU A 333 1.72 28.48 -7.13
CA GLU A 333 2.99 29.22 -7.09
C GLU A 333 2.84 30.75 -6.99
N ALA A 334 1.72 31.31 -7.46
CA ALA A 334 1.44 32.74 -7.43
C ALA A 334 0.83 33.23 -6.11
N SER A 335 0.38 32.33 -5.23
CA SER A 335 -0.31 32.68 -3.98
C SER A 335 0.67 32.77 -2.81
N PRO A 336 0.43 33.61 -1.78
CA PRO A 336 1.23 33.56 -0.57
C PRO A 336 0.98 32.27 0.22
N PHE A 337 1.93 31.88 1.07
CA PHE A 337 1.70 30.84 2.07
C PHE A 337 0.64 31.29 3.08
N VAL A 338 -0.27 30.38 3.43
CA VAL A 338 -1.27 30.57 4.47
C VAL A 338 -1.21 29.43 5.47
N TYR A 339 -1.54 29.70 6.74
CA TYR A 339 -1.60 28.65 7.76
C TYR A 339 -2.71 27.64 7.43
N LEU A 340 -2.39 26.36 7.57
CA LEU A 340 -3.30 25.27 7.31
C LEU A 340 -3.95 24.83 8.62
N GLU A 341 -5.27 24.99 8.72
CA GLU A 341 -6.05 24.60 9.92
C GLU A 341 -7.10 23.56 9.52
N ALA A 342 -7.18 22.44 10.25
CA ALA A 342 -8.05 21.31 9.90
C ALA A 342 -9.53 21.71 9.69
N HIS A 343 -10.05 22.62 10.50
CA HIS A 343 -11.45 23.07 10.39
C HIS A 343 -11.70 24.10 9.28
N LYS A 344 -10.66 24.79 8.80
CA LYS A 344 -10.77 25.79 7.71
C LYS A 344 -10.42 25.20 6.35
N ASN A 345 -9.51 24.23 6.33
CA ASN A 345 -8.96 23.63 5.12
C ASN A 345 -8.94 22.09 5.24
N PRO A 346 -10.10 21.46 5.44
CA PRO A 346 -10.14 20.04 5.77
C PRO A 346 -9.63 19.14 4.63
N ARG A 347 -9.89 19.50 3.37
CA ARG A 347 -9.35 18.77 2.19
C ARG A 347 -7.83 18.75 2.18
N GLU A 348 -7.23 19.93 2.31
CA GLU A 348 -5.79 20.10 2.30
C GLU A 348 -5.11 19.49 3.53
N TYR A 349 -5.74 19.64 4.69
CA TYR A 349 -5.23 19.04 5.93
C TYR A 349 -5.24 17.51 5.85
N TYR A 350 -6.32 16.92 5.31
CA TYR A 350 -6.40 15.48 5.06
C TYR A 350 -5.31 15.00 4.09
N PHE A 351 -5.09 15.73 2.99
CA PHE A 351 -4.01 15.41 2.05
C PHE A 351 -2.63 15.43 2.72
N VAL A 352 -2.34 16.45 3.54
CA VAL A 352 -1.08 16.54 4.28
C VAL A 352 -0.92 15.40 5.27
N GLN A 353 -1.99 14.99 5.94
CA GLN A 353 -1.99 13.85 6.86
C GLN A 353 -1.63 12.55 6.13
N GLU A 354 -2.22 12.27 4.97
CA GLU A 354 -1.86 11.08 4.17
C GLU A 354 -0.39 11.12 3.71
N CYS A 355 0.07 12.27 3.23
CA CYS A 355 1.47 12.44 2.82
C CYS A 355 2.44 12.26 3.98
N TRP A 356 2.10 12.80 5.16
CA TRP A 356 2.89 12.69 6.38
C TRP A 356 3.05 11.24 6.82
N GLN A 357 1.94 10.51 6.96
CA GLN A 357 1.95 9.12 7.41
C GLN A 357 2.76 8.23 6.47
N TYR A 358 2.60 8.43 5.16
CA TYR A 358 3.41 7.74 4.19
C TYR A 358 4.89 8.09 4.32
N PHE A 359 5.20 9.38 4.44
CA PHE A 359 6.58 9.83 4.49
C PHE A 359 7.30 9.33 5.75
N GLN A 360 6.62 9.27 6.91
CA GLN A 360 7.18 8.65 8.13
C GLN A 360 7.61 7.20 7.88
N ARG A 361 6.75 6.43 7.22
CA ARG A 361 7.02 5.04 6.86
C ARG A 361 8.18 4.94 5.89
N ARG A 362 8.18 5.76 4.84
CA ARG A 362 9.23 5.78 3.81
C ARG A 362 10.58 6.18 4.38
N TYR A 363 10.61 7.23 5.20
CA TYR A 363 11.79 7.70 5.91
C TYR A 363 12.35 6.62 6.85
N SER A 364 11.48 5.95 7.61
CA SER A 364 11.88 4.85 8.48
C SER A 364 12.52 3.70 7.68
N GLU A 365 11.95 3.32 6.53
CA GLU A 365 12.53 2.31 5.63
C GLU A 365 13.93 2.72 5.15
N VAL A 366 14.06 3.96 4.67
CA VAL A 366 15.31 4.51 4.14
C VAL A 366 16.39 4.51 5.21
N VAL A 367 16.12 5.15 6.36
CA VAL A 367 17.08 5.23 7.48
C VAL A 367 17.45 3.83 7.96
N HIS A 368 16.49 2.93 8.11
CA HIS A 368 16.75 1.56 8.57
C HIS A 368 17.70 0.81 7.63
N TYR A 369 17.44 0.78 6.32
CA TYR A 369 18.28 0.00 5.40
C TYR A 369 19.62 0.66 5.09
N VAL A 370 19.70 1.99 5.07
CA VAL A 370 20.99 2.70 4.94
C VAL A 370 21.84 2.49 6.19
N ARG A 371 21.25 2.55 7.39
CA ARG A 371 21.95 2.21 8.64
C ARG A 371 22.39 0.76 8.67
N LEU A 372 21.50 -0.17 8.31
CA LEU A 372 21.83 -1.59 8.20
C LEU A 372 23.04 -1.81 7.27
N PHE A 373 23.11 -1.08 6.16
CA PHE A 373 24.27 -1.13 5.27
C PHE A 373 25.53 -0.57 5.95
N ARG A 374 25.49 0.65 6.51
CA ARG A 374 26.65 1.27 7.16
C ARG A 374 27.22 0.42 8.30
N ASP A 375 26.35 -0.18 9.10
CA ASP A 375 26.75 -1.00 10.26
C ASP A 375 27.38 -2.34 9.85
N ASN A 376 27.05 -2.85 8.65
CA ASN A 376 27.50 -4.17 8.20
C ASN A 376 28.59 -4.12 7.11
N VAL A 377 28.67 -3.04 6.36
CA VAL A 377 29.62 -2.83 5.27
C VAL A 377 30.63 -1.78 5.70
N THR A 378 31.49 -2.16 6.64
CA THR A 378 32.50 -1.26 7.23
C THR A 378 33.79 -1.26 6.42
N VAL A 379 34.59 -0.21 6.54
CA VAL A 379 35.92 -0.12 5.90
C VAL A 379 36.83 -1.26 6.35
N GLU A 380 36.77 -1.65 7.62
CA GLU A 380 37.52 -2.79 8.17
C GLU A 380 37.17 -4.11 7.46
N ARG A 381 35.87 -4.44 7.39
CA ARG A 381 35.39 -5.67 6.76
C ARG A 381 35.65 -5.68 5.25
N TYR A 382 35.47 -4.54 4.61
CA TYR A 382 35.80 -4.36 3.20
C TYR A 382 37.30 -4.61 2.93
N ASN A 383 38.18 -4.00 3.73
CA ASN A 383 39.63 -4.18 3.59
C ASN A 383 40.07 -5.62 3.91
N GLN A 384 39.42 -6.28 4.86
CA GLN A 384 39.66 -7.68 5.15
C GLN A 384 39.45 -8.56 3.90
N LEU A 385 38.33 -8.38 3.19
CA LEU A 385 38.06 -9.12 1.95
C LEU A 385 39.10 -8.81 0.85
N LEU A 386 39.41 -7.53 0.66
CA LEU A 386 40.39 -7.07 -0.31
C LEU A 386 41.83 -7.55 -0.04
N SER A 387 42.13 -7.89 1.22
CA SER A 387 43.44 -8.40 1.64
C SER A 387 43.64 -9.89 1.42
N LEU A 388 42.58 -10.64 1.09
CA LEU A 388 42.66 -12.09 0.92
C LEU A 388 43.56 -12.46 -0.28
N PRO A 389 44.49 -13.42 -0.12
CA PRO A 389 45.39 -13.82 -1.21
C PRO A 389 44.64 -14.30 -2.47
N GLU A 390 43.51 -14.99 -2.31
CA GLU A 390 42.68 -15.44 -3.44
C GLU A 390 42.02 -14.27 -4.16
N VAL A 391 41.46 -13.30 -3.42
CA VAL A 391 40.91 -12.05 -3.99
C VAL A 391 42.02 -11.26 -4.71
N GLN A 392 43.23 -11.26 -4.15
CA GLN A 392 44.37 -10.55 -4.74
C GLN A 392 44.78 -11.04 -6.13
N LYS A 393 44.51 -12.31 -6.45
CA LYS A 393 44.74 -12.89 -7.79
C LYS A 393 43.74 -12.35 -8.83
N TYR A 394 42.57 -11.91 -8.39
CA TYR A 394 41.50 -11.36 -9.23
C TYR A 394 41.45 -9.83 -9.18
N TYR A 395 42.50 -9.17 -8.70
CA TYR A 395 42.68 -7.74 -8.98
C TYR A 395 42.96 -7.56 -10.47
N SER A 396 41.89 -7.53 -11.25
CA SER A 396 41.96 -7.18 -12.65
C SER A 396 42.09 -5.68 -12.78
N ASP A 397 43.01 -5.25 -13.63
CA ASP A 397 42.74 -4.06 -14.40
C ASP A 397 41.47 -4.38 -15.21
N TYR A 398 40.43 -3.55 -15.16
CA TYR A 398 39.08 -3.92 -15.63
C TYR A 398 39.09 -4.51 -17.06
N THR A 399 40.09 -4.17 -17.86
CA THR A 399 40.35 -4.63 -19.24
C THR A 399 40.50 -6.14 -19.45
N ASP A 400 40.66 -6.97 -18.42
CA ASP A 400 40.79 -8.43 -18.56
C ASP A 400 39.49 -9.18 -18.20
N VAL A 401 38.87 -9.80 -19.21
CA VAL A 401 37.59 -10.52 -19.10
C VAL A 401 37.73 -11.81 -18.26
N ASP A 402 38.95 -12.34 -18.12
CA ASP A 402 39.23 -13.59 -17.39
C ASP A 402 39.35 -13.39 -15.86
N ALA A 403 39.17 -12.15 -15.38
CA ALA A 403 39.40 -11.80 -13.99
C ALA A 403 38.12 -11.55 -13.17
N VAL A 404 37.00 -12.10 -13.63
CA VAL A 404 35.74 -12.18 -12.85
C VAL A 404 35.65 -13.52 -12.14
N LEU A 405 35.54 -13.49 -10.82
CA LEU A 405 35.28 -14.69 -10.03
C LEU A 405 33.76 -14.94 -10.02
N TYR A 406 33.31 -16.07 -10.58
CA TYR A 406 31.89 -16.44 -10.56
C TYR A 406 31.56 -17.47 -9.49
N ILE A 407 30.50 -17.21 -8.72
CA ILE A 407 29.95 -18.13 -7.71
C ILE A 407 28.42 -18.13 -7.85
N GLY A 408 27.87 -19.23 -8.38
CA GLY A 408 26.49 -19.28 -8.83
C GLY A 408 26.17 -18.16 -9.83
N ARG A 409 25.16 -17.33 -9.51
CA ARG A 409 24.72 -16.17 -10.32
C ARG A 409 25.37 -14.84 -9.91
N TYR A 410 26.49 -14.89 -9.20
CA TYR A 410 27.21 -13.71 -8.74
C TYR A 410 28.60 -13.66 -9.34
N GLY A 411 28.92 -12.55 -10.01
CA GLY A 411 30.26 -12.22 -10.47
C GLY A 411 30.93 -11.25 -9.50
N PHE A 412 32.17 -11.52 -9.11
CA PHE A 412 32.97 -10.69 -8.20
C PHE A 412 34.16 -10.14 -8.96
N GLN A 413 34.35 -8.82 -8.91
CA GLN A 413 35.48 -8.11 -9.50
C GLN A 413 36.07 -7.14 -8.49
N PHE A 414 37.39 -6.94 -8.56
CA PHE A 414 38.12 -6.14 -7.60
C PHE A 414 39.08 -5.20 -8.31
N ARG A 415 39.03 -3.91 -7.95
CA ARG A 415 39.96 -2.88 -8.42
C ARG A 415 40.83 -2.42 -7.26
N LYS A 416 42.14 -2.35 -7.47
CA LYS A 416 43.07 -1.71 -6.53
C LYS A 416 42.89 -0.18 -6.57
N ALA A 417 43.26 0.48 -5.49
CA ALA A 417 43.38 1.93 -5.51
C ALA A 417 44.58 2.33 -6.42
N GLU A 418 44.37 3.29 -7.31
CA GLU A 418 45.40 3.81 -8.21
C GLU A 418 45.24 5.33 -8.38
N GLY A 419 46.28 6.09 -8.01
CA GLY A 419 46.23 7.55 -8.03
C GLY A 419 45.05 8.11 -7.21
N ASN A 420 44.15 8.83 -7.87
CA ASN A 420 42.93 9.39 -7.27
C ASN A 420 41.71 8.44 -7.34
N THR A 421 41.88 7.25 -7.91
CA THR A 421 40.80 6.28 -8.07
C THR A 421 40.77 5.34 -6.85
N PRO A 422 39.69 5.32 -6.07
CA PRO A 422 39.60 4.44 -4.91
C PRO A 422 39.52 2.97 -5.33
N SER A 423 39.90 2.08 -4.42
CA SER A 423 39.63 0.65 -4.60
C SER A 423 38.12 0.42 -4.71
N ARG A 424 37.74 -0.59 -5.49
CA ARG A 424 36.33 -0.94 -5.72
C ARG A 424 36.17 -2.44 -5.62
N MET A 425 35.16 -2.89 -4.90
CA MET A 425 34.64 -4.24 -5.04
C MET A 425 33.33 -4.15 -5.83
N THR A 426 33.24 -4.83 -6.96
CA THR A 426 32.00 -4.96 -7.73
C THR A 426 31.46 -6.36 -7.52
N ILE A 427 30.19 -6.44 -7.13
CA ILE A 427 29.45 -7.69 -7.14
C ILE A 427 28.29 -7.53 -8.12
N THR A 428 28.31 -8.33 -9.18
CA THR A 428 27.28 -8.36 -10.21
C THR A 428 26.35 -9.52 -9.95
N LYS A 429 25.04 -9.27 -9.95
CA LYS A 429 24.02 -10.31 -9.85
C LYS A 429 23.34 -10.51 -11.19
N GLU A 430 23.34 -11.74 -11.67
CA GLU A 430 22.70 -12.13 -12.92
C GLU A 430 21.28 -12.64 -12.68
N TYR A 431 20.33 -12.20 -13.50
CA TYR A 431 18.99 -12.77 -13.56
C TYR A 431 18.50 -12.87 -15.00
N TRP A 432 17.68 -13.88 -15.27
CA TRP A 432 17.06 -14.07 -16.57
C TRP A 432 15.79 -13.23 -16.67
N ASP A 433 15.67 -12.44 -17.74
CA ASP A 433 14.45 -11.68 -18.05
C ASP A 433 13.69 -12.39 -19.18
N ASP A 434 12.51 -12.93 -18.85
CA ASP A 434 11.67 -13.66 -19.80
C ASP A 434 11.10 -12.77 -20.93
N LYS A 435 10.99 -11.46 -20.73
CA LYS A 435 10.49 -10.53 -21.75
C LYS A 435 11.58 -10.20 -22.76
N LEU A 436 12.80 -10.01 -22.27
CA LEU A 436 13.96 -9.71 -23.11
C LEU A 436 14.60 -10.98 -23.68
N CYS A 437 14.24 -12.16 -23.14
CA CYS A 437 14.87 -13.44 -23.46
C CYS A 437 16.41 -13.39 -23.30
N ASP A 438 16.88 -12.64 -22.30
CA ASP A 438 18.30 -12.39 -22.09
C ASP A 438 18.62 -12.24 -20.59
N TYR A 439 19.90 -12.41 -20.24
CA TYR A 439 20.39 -12.14 -18.90
C TYR A 439 20.55 -10.64 -18.67
N GLN A 440 20.01 -10.19 -17.55
CA GLN A 440 20.14 -8.84 -17.03
C GLN A 440 21.07 -8.85 -15.82
N PHE A 441 21.77 -7.74 -15.63
CA PHE A 441 22.82 -7.60 -14.65
C PHE A 441 22.49 -6.44 -13.71
N VAL A 442 22.60 -6.68 -12.40
CA VAL A 442 22.54 -5.63 -11.38
C VAL A 442 23.91 -5.51 -10.72
N PHE A 443 24.44 -4.30 -10.70
CA PHE A 443 25.80 -4.03 -10.21
C PHE A 443 25.77 -3.39 -8.83
N TYR A 444 26.54 -3.96 -7.90
CA TYR A 444 26.74 -3.43 -6.57
C TYR A 444 28.22 -3.08 -6.41
N HIS A 445 28.55 -1.79 -6.50
CA HIS A 445 29.91 -1.30 -6.35
C HIS A 445 30.10 -0.74 -4.94
N TYR A 446 31.08 -1.28 -4.22
CA TYR A 446 31.46 -0.88 -2.87
C TYR A 446 32.79 -0.12 -2.95
N GLU A 447 32.76 1.16 -2.60
CA GLU A 447 33.92 2.05 -2.65
C GLU A 447 34.05 2.87 -1.37
N PRO A 448 35.25 3.04 -0.81
CA PRO A 448 35.47 3.99 0.27
C PRO A 448 35.05 5.41 -0.13
N ASN A 449 34.49 6.18 0.82
CA ASN A 449 34.34 7.62 0.66
C ASN A 449 35.71 8.31 0.58
N LYS A 450 35.73 9.60 0.24
CA LYS A 450 36.96 10.38 0.06
C LYS A 450 37.83 10.39 1.33
N GLU A 451 37.19 10.37 2.49
CA GLU A 451 37.86 10.37 3.80
C GLU A 451 38.34 8.96 4.23
N GLY A 452 37.92 7.90 3.55
CA GLY A 452 38.24 6.51 3.90
C GLY A 452 37.59 6.03 5.21
N THR A 453 36.53 6.70 5.66
CA THR A 453 35.83 6.43 6.93
C THR A 453 34.57 5.59 6.77
N ALA A 454 34.01 5.50 5.56
CA ALA A 454 32.80 4.75 5.27
C ALA A 454 32.85 4.13 3.87
N ILE A 455 32.01 3.12 3.63
CA ILE A 455 31.79 2.56 2.29
C ILE A 455 30.55 3.22 1.69
N ASN A 456 30.69 3.72 0.47
CA ASN A 456 29.62 4.19 -0.38
C ASN A 456 29.18 3.08 -1.34
N LEU A 457 27.89 3.10 -1.68
CA LEU A 457 27.29 2.17 -2.64
C LEU A 457 27.06 2.88 -3.97
N PHE A 458 27.56 2.30 -5.05
CA PHE A 458 27.33 2.76 -6.42
C PHE A 458 26.70 1.64 -7.27
N THR A 459 26.08 2.04 -8.38
CA THR A 459 25.48 1.14 -9.39
C THR A 459 25.71 1.71 -10.80
N GLN A 460 25.29 0.96 -11.82
CA GLN A 460 25.27 1.38 -13.22
C GLN A 460 24.08 0.72 -13.96
N ASP A 461 23.59 1.35 -15.02
CA ASP A 461 22.34 0.97 -15.71
C ASP A 461 22.48 -0.19 -16.71
N GLY A 462 23.71 -0.65 -16.98
CA GLY A 462 23.93 -1.71 -17.95
C GLY A 462 25.31 -2.33 -17.85
N ASN A 463 25.50 -3.41 -18.62
CA ASN A 463 26.75 -4.15 -18.64
C ASN A 463 27.66 -3.58 -19.75
N GLY A 464 28.75 -2.93 -19.36
CA GLY A 464 29.69 -2.30 -20.30
C GLY A 464 30.41 -1.09 -19.70
N TYR A 465 31.44 -0.62 -20.40
CA TYR A 465 32.24 0.56 -20.00
C TYR A 465 31.57 1.89 -20.35
N GLU A 466 30.62 1.84 -21.27
CA GLU A 466 29.81 2.97 -21.71
C GLU A 466 28.83 3.44 -20.64
N PHE A 467 28.51 2.60 -19.66
CA PHE A 467 27.60 2.94 -18.56
C PHE A 467 28.35 3.64 -17.44
N SER A 468 27.92 4.86 -17.11
CA SER A 468 28.47 5.60 -16.00
C SER A 468 28.11 4.95 -14.66
N THR A 469 29.09 4.79 -13.79
CA THR A 469 28.85 4.47 -12.39
C THR A 469 28.34 5.71 -11.64
N TYR A 470 27.25 5.58 -10.89
CA TYR A 470 26.70 6.65 -10.06
C TYR A 470 26.31 6.14 -8.66
N LYS A 471 26.29 7.05 -7.69
CA LYS A 471 26.03 6.72 -6.29
C LYS A 471 24.54 6.38 -6.12
N VAL A 472 24.27 5.35 -5.32
CA VAL A 472 22.88 4.93 -5.05
C VAL A 472 22.26 5.90 -4.05
N ASP A 473 21.29 6.67 -4.49
CA ASP A 473 20.50 7.55 -3.62
C ASP A 473 19.81 6.73 -2.50
N ALA A 474 19.80 7.27 -1.29
CA ALA A 474 19.18 6.69 -0.09
C ALA A 474 17.70 6.30 -0.32
N GLN A 475 16.97 7.02 -1.18
CA GLN A 475 15.59 6.66 -1.55
C GLN A 475 15.49 5.24 -2.13
N HIS A 476 16.55 4.72 -2.77
CA HIS A 476 16.61 3.34 -3.25
C HIS A 476 16.99 2.37 -2.11
N SER A 477 16.37 2.51 -0.94
CA SER A 477 16.65 1.78 0.30
C SER A 477 16.67 0.25 0.17
N LYS A 478 15.81 -0.32 -0.69
CA LYS A 478 15.80 -1.76 -1.00
C LYS A 478 17.09 -2.22 -1.68
N PHE A 479 17.76 -1.34 -2.42
CA PHE A 479 19.07 -1.60 -3.03
C PHE A 479 20.14 -1.71 -1.93
N TYR A 480 20.12 -0.84 -0.91
CA TYR A 480 20.96 -0.94 0.28
C TYR A 480 20.73 -2.23 1.07
N LYS A 481 19.48 -2.65 1.25
CA LYS A 481 19.13 -3.94 1.87
C LYS A 481 19.77 -5.11 1.14
N LEU A 482 19.61 -5.15 -0.20
CA LEU A 482 20.16 -6.22 -1.04
C LEU A 482 21.68 -6.19 -1.06
N ALA A 483 22.29 -5.02 -1.21
CA ALA A 483 23.74 -4.84 -1.15
C ALA A 483 24.31 -5.38 0.16
N THR A 484 23.68 -5.07 1.30
CA THR A 484 24.11 -5.59 2.60
C THR A 484 24.07 -7.12 2.66
N ALA A 485 22.99 -7.74 2.15
CA ALA A 485 22.86 -9.19 2.12
C ALA A 485 23.90 -9.85 1.19
N ILE A 486 24.18 -9.20 0.06
CA ILE A 486 25.18 -9.64 -0.93
C ILE A 486 26.59 -9.53 -0.35
N PHE A 487 26.92 -8.42 0.32
CA PHE A 487 28.20 -8.24 1.01
C PHE A 487 28.42 -9.33 2.07
N LYS A 488 27.42 -9.60 2.93
CA LYS A 488 27.48 -10.70 3.91
C LYS A 488 27.63 -12.08 3.26
N ARG A 489 27.05 -12.27 2.08
CA ARG A 489 27.26 -13.51 1.29
C ARG A 489 28.71 -13.58 0.81
N ALA A 490 29.25 -12.49 0.27
CA ALA A 490 30.64 -12.40 -0.14
C ALA A 490 31.59 -12.75 1.02
N GLU A 491 31.34 -12.21 2.21
CA GLU A 491 32.14 -12.53 3.39
C GLU A 491 32.09 -14.01 3.75
N ARG A 492 30.91 -14.62 3.81
CA ARG A 492 30.79 -16.05 4.12
C ARG A 492 31.53 -16.91 3.11
N VAL A 493 31.37 -16.60 1.82
CA VAL A 493 31.96 -17.39 0.74
C VAL A 493 33.47 -17.19 0.65
N LEU A 494 33.98 -15.98 0.85
CA LEU A 494 35.41 -15.67 0.69
C LEU A 494 36.24 -15.95 1.95
N LEU A 495 35.63 -15.94 3.15
CA LEU A 495 36.33 -16.14 4.42
C LEU A 495 36.29 -17.58 4.96
N THR A 496 35.55 -18.49 4.31
CA THR A 496 35.45 -19.90 4.73
C THR A 496 36.10 -20.84 3.72
N ASP A 497 36.58 -22.00 4.18
CA ASP A 497 37.08 -23.08 3.29
C ASP A 497 35.96 -23.68 2.40
N GLU A 498 34.68 -23.32 2.61
CA GLU A 498 33.56 -23.64 1.71
C GLU A 498 33.71 -22.99 0.32
N PHE A 499 34.59 -22.00 0.19
CA PHE A 499 35.00 -21.39 -1.07
C PHE A 499 35.35 -22.42 -2.15
N LEU A 500 36.10 -23.47 -1.80
CA LEU A 500 36.52 -24.50 -2.75
C LEU A 500 35.36 -25.42 -3.13
N THR A 501 34.51 -25.78 -2.17
CA THR A 501 33.38 -26.69 -2.34
C THR A 501 32.23 -26.05 -3.16
N GLU A 502 31.88 -24.78 -2.90
CA GLU A 502 30.89 -24.05 -3.69
C GLU A 502 31.39 -23.67 -5.09
N ARG A 503 32.70 -23.42 -5.26
CA ARG A 503 33.31 -23.18 -6.59
C ARG A 503 33.26 -24.43 -7.47
N GLU A 504 33.58 -25.59 -6.91
CA GLU A 504 33.48 -26.88 -7.62
C GLU A 504 32.02 -27.26 -7.94
N ALA A 505 31.08 -26.97 -7.04
CA ALA A 505 29.65 -27.20 -7.28
C ALA A 505 29.07 -26.24 -8.34
N SER A 506 29.40 -24.94 -8.26
CA SER A 506 28.96 -23.92 -9.22
C SER A 506 29.56 -24.13 -10.61
N ALA A 507 30.82 -24.56 -10.71
CA ALA A 507 31.44 -24.90 -11.98
C ALA A 507 30.72 -26.07 -12.68
N ARG A 508 30.27 -27.09 -11.91
CA ARG A 508 29.47 -28.20 -12.43
C ARG A 508 28.07 -27.76 -12.88
N GLU A 509 27.41 -26.86 -12.13
CA GLU A 509 26.07 -26.36 -12.44
C GLU A 509 26.07 -25.41 -13.65
N MET A 510 27.08 -24.53 -13.75
CA MET A 510 27.30 -23.66 -14.92
C MET A 510 27.63 -24.45 -16.19
N ASP A 511 28.39 -25.55 -16.08
CA ASP A 511 28.61 -26.47 -17.20
C ASP A 511 27.32 -27.19 -17.63
N GLU A 512 26.39 -27.45 -16.72
CA GLU A 512 25.06 -27.99 -17.06
C GLU A 512 24.12 -26.96 -17.69
N ILE A 513 24.20 -25.68 -17.28
CA ILE A 513 23.43 -24.57 -17.86
C ILE A 513 23.97 -24.15 -19.23
N ARG A 514 25.31 -24.19 -19.42
CA ARG A 514 25.98 -23.90 -20.70
C ARG A 514 25.92 -25.05 -21.70
N LYS A 515 25.55 -26.27 -21.29
CA LYS A 515 25.14 -27.32 -22.25
C LYS A 515 23.89 -26.82 -22.97
N PRO A 516 23.91 -26.65 -24.30
CA PRO A 516 22.71 -26.25 -25.02
C PRO A 516 21.65 -27.29 -24.69
N LYS A 517 20.54 -26.88 -24.03
CA LYS A 517 19.40 -27.76 -23.77
C LYS A 517 19.05 -28.44 -25.10
N SER A 518 19.37 -29.71 -25.20
CA SER A 518 19.24 -30.57 -26.40
C SER A 518 17.81 -30.64 -26.94
N ILE A 519 16.86 -30.05 -26.21
CA ILE A 519 15.47 -29.79 -26.57
C ILE A 519 15.38 -28.88 -27.81
N PHE A 520 16.18 -27.81 -27.93
CA PHE A 520 16.10 -26.92 -29.10
C PHE A 520 16.69 -27.53 -30.38
N LYS A 521 17.74 -28.37 -30.27
CA LYS A 521 18.28 -29.11 -31.42
C LYS A 521 17.29 -30.17 -31.91
N ARG A 522 16.62 -30.90 -31.00
CA ARG A 522 15.53 -31.83 -31.35
C ARG A 522 14.30 -31.13 -31.92
N LEU A 523 13.97 -29.92 -31.45
CA LEU A 523 12.85 -29.14 -31.99
C LEU A 523 13.15 -28.61 -33.40
N ALA A 524 14.37 -28.11 -33.63
CA ALA A 524 14.83 -27.65 -34.94
C ALA A 524 14.92 -28.79 -35.97
N GLU A 525 15.38 -29.98 -35.58
CA GLU A 525 15.41 -31.17 -36.45
C GLU A 525 14.00 -31.69 -36.78
N ASN A 526 13.06 -31.64 -35.83
CA ASN A 526 11.66 -32.04 -36.07
C ASN A 526 10.88 -31.02 -36.91
N ILE A 527 11.14 -29.72 -36.76
CA ILE A 527 10.52 -28.66 -37.57
C ILE A 527 11.07 -28.70 -39.01
N GLY A 528 12.37 -28.94 -39.20
CA GLY A 528 12.98 -29.13 -40.52
C GLY A 528 12.43 -30.35 -41.29
N ALA A 529 12.12 -31.45 -40.58
CA ALA A 529 11.47 -32.63 -41.17
C ALA A 529 9.99 -32.41 -41.53
N PHE A 530 9.30 -31.49 -40.84
CA PHE A 530 7.91 -31.15 -41.13
C PHE A 530 7.76 -30.29 -42.39
N PHE A 531 8.70 -29.37 -42.64
CA PHE A 531 8.68 -28.50 -43.83
C PHE A 531 9.19 -29.17 -45.13
N SER A 532 10.01 -30.23 -45.03
CA SER A 532 10.46 -30.98 -46.21
C SER A 532 9.41 -31.96 -46.77
N ARG A 533 8.40 -32.35 -45.98
CA ARG A 533 7.28 -33.23 -46.42
C ARG A 533 6.10 -32.49 -47.07
N ARG A 534 6.05 -31.15 -47.03
CA ARG A 534 5.00 -30.33 -47.68
C ARG A 534 5.40 -29.74 -49.03
N ARG A 535 6.61 -30.02 -49.51
CA ARG A 535 7.06 -29.73 -50.88
C ARG A 535 7.44 -31.03 -51.60
N LYS A 536 6.45 -31.88 -51.86
CA LYS A 536 6.46 -32.85 -52.97
C LYS A 536 5.04 -33.02 -53.47
#